data_AF-A0AAW9BTX7-F1
#
_entry.id   AF-A0AAW9BTX7-F1
#
_cell.length_a   1.000
_cell.length_b   1.000
_cell.length_c   1.000
_cell.angle_alpha   90.00
_cell.angle_beta   90.00
_cell.angle_gamma   90.00
#
_symmetry.space_group_name_H-M   'P 1'
#
loop_
_entity.id
_entity.type
_entity.pdbx_description
1 polymer ?
#
loop_
_entity_poly.entity_id
_entity_poly.type
_entity_poly.pdbx_seq_one_letter_code
_entity_poly.pdbx_strand_id
1 'polypeptide(L)'
;MLVSILDLEHVTVNDIMVPRNEITGIDINDDWKSIVRQLTHSPHGRIVFYRDQIDEVVGMLRLREAYRLMLEKNEFNKETLLRAADEVYYIPEGTPLNVQMLKFQRNKQRIGLIVDEYGDIIGLITLEDILEEIIGEFTTSISPSLSDEISPQGDGSFLIEGSTNIRDINKGLKWDLPTDGPRTLN
;
A
#
# COMPACT_ATOMS: atom_id res chain seq x y z
N MET A 1 3.18 23.13 -2.10
CA MET A 1 3.28 23.11 -0.62
C MET A 1 2.03 23.67 0.07
N LEU A 2 1.67 24.96 -0.02
CA LEU A 2 0.45 25.45 0.66
C LEU A 2 -0.87 24.98 0.02
N VAL A 3 -0.90 24.81 -1.31
CA VAL A 3 -2.10 24.34 -2.03
C VAL A 3 -2.37 22.84 -1.78
N SER A 4 -1.33 22.00 -1.73
CA SER A 4 -1.47 20.55 -1.47
C SER A 4 -2.01 20.21 -0.07
N ILE A 5 -1.79 21.07 0.93
CA ILE A 5 -2.38 20.89 2.27
C ILE A 5 -3.89 21.18 2.26
N LEU A 6 -4.35 22.10 1.40
CA LEU A 6 -5.78 22.39 1.21
C LEU A 6 -6.50 21.26 0.47
N ASP A 7 -5.82 20.56 -0.46
CA ASP A 7 -6.42 19.44 -1.19
C ASP A 7 -6.70 18.20 -0.31
N LEU A 8 -6.02 18.03 0.83
CA LEU A 8 -6.28 16.92 1.75
C LEU A 8 -7.70 16.89 2.34
N GLU A 9 -8.42 18.01 2.32
CA GLU A 9 -9.82 18.07 2.77
C GLU A 9 -10.79 17.50 1.72
N HIS A 10 -10.39 17.47 0.45
CA HIS A 10 -11.21 17.00 -0.67
C HIS A 10 -10.77 15.64 -1.22
N VAL A 11 -9.65 15.10 -0.72
CA VAL A 11 -9.11 13.80 -1.11
C VAL A 11 -9.33 12.78 0.01
N THR A 12 -9.73 11.58 -0.39
CA THR A 12 -9.98 10.44 0.50
C THR A 12 -8.85 9.43 0.43
N VAL A 13 -8.82 8.50 1.38
CA VAL A 13 -7.90 7.36 1.35
C VAL A 13 -8.06 6.52 0.08
N ASN A 14 -9.28 6.42 -0.46
CA ASN A 14 -9.57 5.67 -1.69
C ASN A 14 -8.88 6.26 -2.93
N ASP A 15 -8.59 7.57 -2.94
CA ASP A 15 -8.04 8.23 -4.11
C ASP A 15 -6.53 7.99 -4.31
N ILE A 16 -5.81 7.63 -3.24
CA ILE A 16 -4.33 7.48 -3.23
C ILE A 16 -3.84 6.14 -2.67
N MET A 17 -4.75 5.21 -2.40
CA MET A 17 -4.38 3.91 -1.85
C MET A 17 -3.59 3.06 -2.84
N VAL A 18 -2.77 2.15 -2.31
CA VAL A 18 -2.28 1.00 -3.05
C VAL A 18 -3.47 0.08 -3.34
N PRO A 19 -3.82 -0.18 -4.61
CA PRO A 19 -4.94 -1.04 -4.97
C PRO A 19 -4.78 -2.47 -4.46
N ARG A 20 -5.88 -3.16 -4.18
CA ARG A 20 -5.92 -4.55 -3.69
C ARG A 20 -5.00 -5.50 -4.45
N ASN A 21 -4.98 -5.43 -5.78
CA ASN A 21 -4.20 -6.31 -6.66
C ASN A 21 -2.68 -6.11 -6.54
N GLU A 22 -2.24 -4.99 -5.98
CA GLU A 22 -0.82 -4.66 -5.76
C GLU A 22 -0.38 -4.92 -4.32
N ILE A 23 -1.31 -5.26 -3.42
CA ILE A 23 -0.98 -5.60 -2.04
C ILE A 23 -0.15 -6.89 -2.04
N THR A 24 1.10 -6.78 -1.60
CA THR A 24 1.92 -7.95 -1.32
C THR A 24 1.49 -8.60 0.00
N GLY A 25 0.95 -9.81 -0.10
CA GLY A 25 0.58 -10.64 1.05
C GLY A 25 1.11 -12.07 0.93
N ILE A 26 1.11 -12.79 2.04
CA ILE A 26 1.48 -14.22 2.10
C ILE A 26 0.26 -15.00 2.61
N ASP A 27 -0.15 -16.01 1.84
CA ASP A 27 -1.13 -16.98 2.31
C ASP A 27 -0.49 -17.86 3.38
N ILE A 28 -1.06 -17.85 4.58
CA ILE A 28 -0.56 -18.66 5.67
C ILE A 28 -0.75 -20.14 5.37
N ASN A 29 -1.69 -20.55 4.52
CA ASN A 29 -1.93 -21.95 4.17
C ASN A 29 -0.85 -22.55 3.27
N ASP A 30 0.02 -21.72 2.69
CA ASP A 30 1.16 -22.17 1.90
C ASP A 30 2.11 -23.09 2.69
N ASP A 31 2.90 -23.87 1.93
CA ASP A 31 3.96 -24.66 2.52
C ASP A 31 5.01 -23.76 3.20
N TRP A 32 5.58 -24.25 4.30
CA TRP A 32 6.52 -23.46 5.10
C TRP A 32 7.70 -22.94 4.30
N LYS A 33 8.23 -23.72 3.34
CA LYS A 33 9.36 -23.28 2.52
C LYS A 33 8.97 -22.14 1.58
N SER A 34 7.75 -22.17 1.03
CA SER A 34 7.17 -21.08 0.24
C SER A 34 7.03 -19.81 1.06
N ILE A 35 6.44 -19.89 2.26
CA ILE A 35 6.29 -18.74 3.16
C ILE A 35 7.65 -18.11 3.45
N VAL A 36 8.65 -18.91 3.83
CA VAL A 36 10.00 -18.41 4.12
C VAL A 36 10.65 -17.76 2.89
N ARG A 37 10.45 -18.34 1.69
CA ARG A 37 10.96 -17.76 0.44
C ARG A 37 10.30 -16.41 0.15
N GLN A 38 8.98 -16.29 0.31
CA GLN A 38 8.26 -15.04 0.09
C GLN A 38 8.70 -13.97 1.09
N LEU A 39 8.90 -14.32 2.37
CA LEU A 39 9.42 -13.40 3.38
C LEU A 39 10.81 -12.87 3.04
N THR A 40 11.73 -13.72 2.56
CA THR A 40 13.12 -13.29 2.29
C THR A 40 13.29 -12.49 1.00
N HIS A 41 12.31 -12.55 0.08
CA HIS A 41 12.36 -11.83 -1.20
C HIS A 41 11.42 -10.62 -1.24
N SER A 42 10.66 -10.36 -0.19
CA SER A 42 9.74 -9.23 -0.19
C SER A 42 10.50 -7.90 -0.15
N PRO A 43 10.14 -6.94 -1.02
CA PRO A 43 10.76 -5.61 -1.03
C PRO A 43 10.20 -4.68 0.07
N HIS A 44 9.15 -5.10 0.79
CA HIS A 44 8.44 -4.25 1.74
C HIS A 44 8.86 -4.49 3.19
N GLY A 45 8.66 -3.50 4.05
CA GLY A 45 8.95 -3.62 5.49
C GLY A 45 7.85 -4.31 6.30
N ARG A 46 6.65 -4.43 5.73
CA ARG A 46 5.47 -5.10 6.31
C ARG A 46 4.77 -5.93 5.24
N ILE A 47 4.21 -7.06 5.66
CA ILE A 47 3.48 -8.01 4.79
C ILE A 47 2.15 -8.37 5.45
N VAL A 48 1.09 -8.41 4.64
CA VAL A 48 -0.22 -8.90 5.05
C VAL A 48 -0.21 -10.43 5.09
N PHE A 49 -0.67 -11.02 6.18
CA PHE A 49 -0.94 -12.45 6.28
C PHE A 49 -2.44 -12.68 6.13
N TYR A 50 -2.80 -13.56 5.21
CA TYR A 50 -4.18 -13.92 4.93
C TYR A 50 -4.32 -15.43 4.78
N ARG A 51 -5.56 -15.93 4.69
CA ARG A 51 -5.87 -17.35 4.50
C ARG A 51 -6.67 -17.56 3.22
N ASP A 52 -6.15 -18.29 2.26
CA ASP A 52 -6.80 -18.60 0.96
C ASP A 52 -7.07 -17.39 0.06
N GLN A 53 -7.63 -16.30 0.58
CA GLN A 53 -7.94 -15.03 -0.11
C GLN A 53 -7.54 -13.83 0.74
N ILE A 54 -7.19 -12.71 0.10
CA ILE A 54 -6.71 -11.51 0.80
C ILE A 54 -7.74 -10.90 1.74
N ASP A 55 -9.05 -11.12 1.55
CA ASP A 55 -10.12 -10.68 2.48
C ASP A 55 -10.06 -11.37 3.84
N GLU A 56 -9.53 -12.58 3.90
CA GLU A 56 -9.41 -13.39 5.11
C GLU A 56 -8.09 -13.07 5.84
N VAL A 57 -7.91 -11.80 6.20
CA VAL A 57 -6.70 -11.30 6.86
C VAL A 57 -6.58 -11.84 8.27
N VAL A 58 -5.42 -12.44 8.54
CA VAL A 58 -5.05 -12.97 9.85
C VAL A 58 -4.25 -11.95 10.67
N GLY A 59 -3.44 -11.12 10.00
CA GLY A 59 -2.60 -10.14 10.67
C GLY A 59 -1.63 -9.46 9.70
N MET A 60 -0.77 -8.62 10.25
CA MET A 60 0.30 -7.97 9.48
C MET A 60 1.64 -8.15 10.18
N LEU A 61 2.61 -8.72 9.46
CA LEU A 61 3.93 -9.02 9.99
C LEU A 61 4.93 -7.93 9.61
N ARG A 62 5.69 -7.45 10.59
CA ARG A 62 6.90 -6.65 10.34
C ARG A 62 8.03 -7.59 9.90
N LEU A 63 8.60 -7.40 8.71
CA LEU A 63 9.68 -8.29 8.23
C LEU A 63 10.88 -8.34 9.18
N ARG A 64 11.17 -7.22 9.87
CA ARG A 64 12.23 -7.19 10.87
C ARG A 64 11.97 -8.13 12.05
N GLU A 65 10.71 -8.36 12.46
CA GLU A 65 10.40 -9.44 13.43
C GLU A 65 10.73 -10.80 12.83
N ALA A 66 10.31 -11.04 11.59
CA ALA A 66 10.53 -12.31 10.91
C ALA A 66 12.03 -12.65 10.92
N TYR A 67 12.87 -11.69 10.51
CA TYR A 67 14.32 -11.84 10.51
C TYR A 67 14.92 -12.02 11.91
N ARG A 68 14.38 -11.35 12.94
CA ARG A 68 14.80 -11.59 14.34
C ARG A 68 14.53 -13.04 14.75
N LEU A 69 13.32 -13.54 14.49
CA LEU A 69 12.93 -14.92 14.80
C LEU A 69 13.77 -15.94 14.01
N MET A 70 14.14 -15.63 12.76
CA MET A 70 15.04 -16.48 11.96
C MET A 70 16.42 -16.66 12.59
N LEU A 71 16.94 -15.64 13.27
CA LEU A 71 18.25 -15.68 13.92
C LEU A 71 18.21 -16.45 15.25
N GLU A 72 17.05 -16.47 15.91
CA GLU A 72 16.81 -17.22 17.15
C GLU A 72 16.47 -18.68 16.81
N LYS A 73 17.49 -19.56 16.85
CA LYS A 73 17.34 -20.99 16.53
C LYS A 73 16.17 -21.63 17.31
N ASN A 74 15.34 -22.40 16.59
CA ASN A 74 14.11 -23.07 17.04
C ASN A 74 12.87 -22.18 17.23
N GLU A 75 12.96 -20.85 17.07
CA GLU A 75 11.80 -19.97 17.18
C GLU A 75 11.24 -19.53 15.84
N PHE A 76 11.79 -20.01 14.72
CA PHE A 76 11.29 -19.69 13.39
C PHE A 76 10.41 -20.81 12.82
N ASN A 77 9.12 -20.73 13.14
CA ASN A 77 8.09 -21.60 12.60
C ASN A 77 6.80 -20.81 12.35
N LYS A 78 5.80 -21.46 11.74
CA LYS A 78 4.53 -20.80 11.38
C LYS A 78 3.77 -20.25 12.58
N GLU A 79 3.80 -20.96 13.70
CA GLU A 79 3.07 -20.56 14.91
C GLU A 79 3.68 -19.31 15.55
N THR A 80 5.00 -19.25 15.65
CA THR A 80 5.70 -18.08 16.20
C THR A 80 5.58 -16.86 15.28
N LEU A 81 5.61 -17.06 13.96
CA LEU A 81 5.33 -15.98 12.99
C LEU A 81 3.93 -15.41 13.14
N LEU A 82 2.90 -16.27 13.24
CA LEU A 82 1.53 -15.83 13.44
C LEU A 82 1.36 -15.08 14.77
N ARG A 83 2.03 -15.52 15.84
CA ARG A 83 2.05 -14.81 17.12
C ARG A 83 2.78 -13.47 17.08
N ALA A 84 3.72 -13.30 16.16
CA ALA A 84 4.46 -12.06 15.96
C ALA A 84 3.76 -11.09 14.99
N ALA A 85 2.72 -11.54 14.29
CA ALA A 85 1.89 -10.68 13.45
C ALA A 85 1.07 -9.74 14.34
N ASP A 86 1.09 -8.45 14.01
CA ASP A 86 0.29 -7.45 14.69
C ASP A 86 -1.15 -7.47 14.15
N GLU A 87 -2.12 -7.06 14.97
CA GLU A 87 -3.49 -6.82 14.50
C GLU A 87 -3.51 -5.75 13.41
N VAL A 88 -4.42 -5.91 12.45
CA VAL A 88 -4.56 -4.99 11.33
C VAL A 88 -5.44 -3.81 11.70
N TYR A 89 -5.01 -2.63 11.26
CA TYR A 89 -5.77 -1.40 11.40
C TYR A 89 -6.61 -1.16 10.13
N TYR A 90 -7.93 -1.15 10.27
CA TYR A 90 -8.87 -0.99 9.17
C TYR A 90 -9.37 0.45 9.03
N ILE A 91 -9.57 0.88 7.79
CA ILE A 91 -9.94 2.25 7.42
C ILE A 91 -11.11 2.19 6.42
N PRO A 92 -12.24 2.88 6.69
CA PRO A 92 -13.30 3.00 5.68
C PRO A 92 -12.84 3.81 4.47
N GLU A 93 -13.19 3.38 3.25
CA GLU A 93 -12.75 4.00 2.00
C GLU A 93 -13.04 5.49 1.86
N GLY A 94 -14.17 5.97 2.39
CA GLY A 94 -14.55 7.37 2.35
C GLY A 94 -13.82 8.26 3.36
N THR A 95 -12.82 7.76 4.09
CA THR A 95 -12.11 8.55 5.10
C THR A 95 -11.26 9.64 4.43
N PRO A 96 -11.41 10.94 4.78
CA PRO A 96 -10.56 12.01 4.27
C PRO A 96 -9.10 11.86 4.72
N LEU A 97 -8.15 12.27 3.87
CA LEU A 97 -6.72 12.09 4.15
C LEU A 97 -6.24 12.89 5.38
N ASN A 98 -6.71 14.13 5.55
CA ASN A 98 -6.38 14.93 6.73
C ASN A 98 -6.82 14.24 8.05
N VAL A 99 -8.00 13.63 8.04
CA VAL A 99 -8.53 12.85 9.16
C VAL A 99 -7.70 11.59 9.36
N GLN A 100 -7.35 10.88 8.29
CA GLN A 100 -6.58 9.65 8.37
C GLN A 100 -5.16 9.89 8.90
N MET A 101 -4.50 10.97 8.46
CA MET A 101 -3.20 11.38 8.98
C MET A 101 -3.23 11.59 10.50
N LEU A 102 -4.24 12.31 11.00
CA LEU A 102 -4.44 12.53 12.43
C LEU A 102 -4.72 11.22 13.18
N LYS A 103 -5.51 10.31 12.60
CA LYS A 103 -5.77 8.97 13.17
C LYS A 103 -4.49 8.15 13.27
N PHE A 104 -3.67 8.11 12.22
CA PHE A 104 -2.36 7.45 12.26
C PHE A 104 -1.46 8.02 13.34
N GLN A 105 -1.35 9.34 13.45
CA GLN A 105 -0.56 9.99 14.50
C GLN A 105 -1.06 9.64 15.91
N ARG A 106 -2.38 9.75 16.15
CA ARG A 106 -2.98 9.49 17.47
C ARG A 106 -2.86 8.03 17.89
N ASN A 107 -3.08 7.11 16.96
CA ASN A 107 -3.07 5.68 17.22
C ASN A 107 -1.66 5.06 17.11
N LYS A 108 -0.64 5.87 16.78
CA LYS A 108 0.73 5.42 16.50
C LYS A 108 0.79 4.33 15.42
N GLN A 109 -0.12 4.39 14.47
CA GLN A 109 -0.17 3.53 13.30
C GLN A 109 0.49 4.23 12.12
N ARG A 110 0.97 3.44 11.15
CA ARG A 110 1.63 3.96 9.94
C ARG A 110 1.12 3.30 8.66
N ILE A 111 0.23 2.33 8.79
CA ILE A 111 -0.27 1.51 7.71
C ILE A 111 -1.66 1.02 8.10
N GLY A 112 -2.55 0.88 7.13
CA GLY A 112 -3.86 0.30 7.34
C GLY A 112 -4.43 -0.29 6.05
N LEU A 113 -5.34 -1.24 6.22
CA LEU A 113 -6.12 -1.79 5.12
C LEU A 113 -7.39 -0.99 4.95
N ILE A 114 -7.72 -0.67 3.71
CA ILE A 114 -8.93 0.06 3.36
C ILE A 114 -10.00 -0.95 3.00
N VAL A 115 -11.18 -0.73 3.58
CA VAL A 115 -12.35 -1.59 3.40
C VAL A 115 -13.54 -0.78 2.91
N ASP A 116 -14.40 -1.45 2.16
CA ASP A 116 -15.72 -0.94 1.78
C ASP A 116 -16.75 -1.13 2.92
N GLU A 117 -18.04 -0.89 2.64
CA GLU A 117 -19.13 -1.05 3.61
C GLU A 117 -19.44 -2.51 3.95
N TYR A 118 -19.00 -3.46 3.14
CA TYR A 118 -19.21 -4.90 3.34
C TYR A 118 -18.03 -5.54 4.09
N GLY A 119 -16.91 -4.83 4.19
CA GLY A 119 -15.70 -5.28 4.87
C GLY A 119 -14.66 -5.88 3.92
N ASP A 120 -14.90 -5.84 2.62
CA ASP A 120 -13.98 -6.35 1.61
C ASP A 120 -12.79 -5.40 1.48
N ILE A 121 -11.59 -5.96 1.31
CA ILE A 121 -10.38 -5.14 1.19
C ILE A 121 -10.26 -4.60 -0.22
N ILE A 122 -10.28 -3.29 -0.35
CA ILE A 122 -10.13 -2.60 -1.63
C ILE A 122 -8.71 -2.04 -1.83
N GLY A 123 -7.96 -1.87 -0.75
CA GLY A 123 -6.60 -1.33 -0.84
C GLY A 123 -5.87 -1.24 0.49
N LEU A 124 -4.70 -0.62 0.44
CA LEU A 124 -3.81 -0.38 1.57
C LEU A 124 -3.28 1.04 1.49
N ILE A 125 -3.10 1.69 2.64
CA ILE A 125 -2.50 3.02 2.71
C ILE A 125 -1.50 3.12 3.84
N THR A 126 -0.41 3.83 3.58
CA THR A 126 0.64 4.14 4.55
C THR A 126 0.67 5.62 4.89
N LEU A 127 1.33 5.97 6.00
CA LEU A 127 1.56 7.37 6.35
C LEU A 127 2.45 8.04 5.30
N GLU A 128 3.40 7.28 4.75
CA GLU A 128 4.29 7.72 3.68
C GLU A 128 3.50 8.16 2.44
N ASP A 129 2.50 7.38 1.99
CA ASP A 129 1.63 7.75 0.84
C ASP A 129 0.87 9.06 1.09
N ILE A 130 0.35 9.25 2.31
CA ILE A 130 -0.34 10.49 2.69
C ILE A 130 0.61 11.68 2.66
N LEU A 131 1.85 11.50 3.15
CA LEU A 131 2.85 12.57 3.14
C LEU A 131 3.32 12.88 1.71
N GLU A 132 3.36 11.88 0.83
CA GLU A 132 3.73 12.04 -0.58
C GLU A 132 2.70 12.90 -1.31
N GLU A 133 1.40 12.73 -1.03
CA GLU A 133 0.36 13.61 -1.59
C GLU A 133 0.56 15.08 -1.20
N ILE A 134 1.07 15.34 0.00
CA ILE A 134 1.29 16.71 0.51
C ILE A 134 2.57 17.32 -0.07
N ILE A 135 3.64 16.54 -0.09
CA ILE A 135 5.01 17.02 -0.34
C ILE A 135 5.38 16.90 -1.82
N GLY A 136 4.80 15.94 -2.55
CA GLY A 136 5.26 15.46 -3.85
C GLY A 136 6.24 14.29 -3.71
N GLU A 137 6.75 13.78 -4.85
CA GLU A 137 7.60 12.58 -4.91
C GLU A 137 8.75 12.60 -3.88
N PHE A 138 8.83 11.54 -3.08
CA PHE A 138 10.00 11.29 -2.26
C PHE A 138 11.12 10.73 -3.12
N THR A 139 12.28 11.41 -3.18
CA THR A 139 13.45 10.92 -3.94
C THR A 139 14.10 9.66 -3.35
N THR A 140 13.52 9.05 -2.32
CA THR A 140 14.08 7.93 -1.54
C THR A 140 13.11 6.75 -1.36
N SER A 141 11.93 6.75 -1.98
CA SER A 141 11.02 5.59 -1.94
C SER A 141 11.57 4.45 -2.83
N ILE A 142 11.25 3.20 -2.44
CA ILE A 142 11.56 1.99 -3.23
C ILE A 142 10.48 1.78 -4.31
N SER A 143 9.34 2.47 -4.18
CA SER A 143 8.27 2.53 -5.17
C SER A 143 8.80 3.12 -6.48
N PRO A 144 8.31 2.64 -7.64
CA PRO A 144 8.62 3.29 -8.93
C PRO A 144 8.30 4.78 -8.83
N SER A 145 9.18 5.62 -9.36
CA SER A 145 8.87 7.05 -9.54
C SER A 145 7.83 7.21 -10.66
N LEU A 146 7.09 8.33 -10.75
CA LEU A 146 6.22 8.56 -11.91
C LEU A 146 7.01 8.50 -13.23
N SER A 147 8.31 8.82 -13.19
CA SER A 147 9.20 8.68 -14.35
C SER A 147 9.47 7.23 -14.78
N ASP A 148 9.32 6.26 -13.88
CA ASP A 148 9.45 4.83 -14.22
C ASP A 148 8.14 4.30 -14.83
N GLU A 149 7.00 4.84 -14.40
CA GLU A 149 5.67 4.43 -14.87
C GLU A 149 5.22 5.11 -16.17
N ILE A 150 5.69 6.34 -16.43
CA ILE A 150 5.32 7.16 -17.58
C ILE A 150 6.57 7.48 -18.42
N SER A 151 6.75 6.75 -19.51
CA SER A 151 7.90 6.85 -20.39
C SER A 151 7.56 7.59 -21.70
N PRO A 152 8.07 8.83 -21.93
CA PRO A 152 7.88 9.53 -23.19
C PRO A 152 8.61 8.83 -24.35
N GLN A 153 7.97 8.81 -25.51
CA GLN A 153 8.49 8.23 -26.74
C GLN A 153 8.99 9.32 -27.70
N GLY A 154 9.88 8.96 -28.63
CA GLY A 154 10.48 9.90 -29.58
C GLY A 154 9.52 10.53 -30.59
N ASP A 155 8.32 9.97 -30.74
CA ASP A 155 7.24 10.46 -31.60
C ASP A 155 6.22 11.36 -30.87
N GLY A 156 6.44 11.61 -29.57
CA GLY A 156 5.53 12.39 -28.73
C GLY A 156 4.40 11.58 -28.07
N SER A 157 4.36 10.26 -28.26
CA SER A 157 3.50 9.37 -27.49
C SER A 157 4.08 9.06 -26.09
N PHE A 158 3.27 8.50 -25.21
CA PHE A 158 3.69 8.06 -23.86
C PHE A 158 3.38 6.58 -23.70
N LEU A 159 4.34 5.82 -23.17
CA LEU A 159 4.13 4.46 -22.68
C LEU A 159 3.85 4.56 -21.18
N ILE A 160 2.66 4.12 -20.76
CA ILE A 160 2.20 4.20 -19.37
C ILE A 160 1.86 2.80 -18.88
N GLU A 161 2.30 2.45 -17.66
CA GLU A 161 1.93 1.18 -17.05
C GLU A 161 0.42 1.13 -16.76
N GLY A 162 -0.23 0.01 -17.06
CA GLY A 162 -1.70 -0.10 -16.95
C GLY A 162 -2.23 0.08 -15.52
N SER A 163 -1.41 -0.23 -14.52
CA SER A 163 -1.70 -0.05 -13.10
C SER A 163 -1.52 1.38 -12.59
N THR A 164 -0.93 2.29 -13.38
CA THR A 164 -0.70 3.67 -12.94
C THR A 164 -2.03 4.37 -12.65
N ASN A 165 -2.09 5.06 -11.50
CA ASN A 165 -3.28 5.81 -11.10
C ASN A 165 -3.53 7.01 -12.04
N ILE A 166 -4.77 7.21 -12.47
CA ILE A 166 -5.15 8.32 -13.36
C ILE A 166 -4.79 9.68 -12.76
N ARG A 167 -4.86 9.84 -11.43
CA ARG A 167 -4.42 11.07 -10.76
C ARG A 167 -2.94 11.33 -10.95
N ASP A 168 -2.11 10.29 -10.92
CA ASP A 168 -0.67 10.41 -11.10
C ASP A 168 -0.34 10.73 -12.56
N ILE A 169 -1.06 10.14 -13.51
CA ILE A 169 -0.99 10.53 -14.94
C ILE A 169 -1.33 12.01 -15.11
N ASN A 170 -2.44 12.47 -14.52
CA ASN A 170 -2.85 13.86 -14.58
C ASN A 170 -1.80 14.80 -13.97
N LYS A 171 -1.20 14.44 -12.83
CA LYS A 171 -0.12 15.22 -12.20
C LYS A 171 1.14 15.26 -13.06
N GLY A 172 1.61 14.11 -13.53
CA GLY A 172 2.86 13.96 -14.27
C GLY A 172 2.82 14.59 -15.65
N LEU A 173 1.73 14.38 -16.39
CA LEU A 173 1.57 14.87 -17.77
C LEU A 173 0.80 16.19 -17.88
N LYS A 174 0.29 16.70 -16.76
CA LYS A 174 -0.62 17.87 -16.70
C LYS A 174 -1.84 17.67 -17.59
N TRP A 175 -2.40 16.47 -17.54
CA TRP A 175 -3.64 16.09 -18.22
C TRP A 175 -4.85 16.28 -17.29
N ASP A 176 -6.04 16.18 -17.87
CA ASP A 176 -7.32 16.31 -17.17
C ASP A 176 -8.23 15.12 -17.53
N LEU A 177 -7.71 13.91 -17.31
CA LEU A 177 -8.47 12.67 -17.48
C LEU A 177 -9.54 12.55 -16.37
N PRO A 178 -10.72 11.96 -16.67
CA PRO A 178 -11.77 11.74 -15.67
C PRO A 178 -11.28 10.88 -14.50
N THR A 179 -11.59 11.30 -13.27
CA THR A 179 -11.16 10.62 -12.02
C THR A 179 -12.33 10.07 -11.20
N ASP A 180 -13.55 10.20 -11.71
CA ASP A 180 -14.82 9.79 -11.11
C ASP A 180 -15.19 8.31 -11.39
N GLY A 181 -14.36 7.60 -12.16
CA GLY A 181 -14.56 6.22 -12.59
C GLY A 181 -13.40 5.28 -12.20
N PRO A 182 -12.94 4.40 -13.11
CA PRO A 182 -11.77 3.54 -12.89
C PRO A 182 -10.56 4.35 -12.42
N ARG A 183 -9.77 3.79 -11.51
CA ARG A 183 -8.64 4.51 -10.90
C ARG A 183 -7.32 4.28 -11.62
N THR A 184 -7.21 3.19 -12.36
CA THR A 184 -6.06 2.79 -13.18
C THR A 184 -6.45 2.79 -14.66
N LEU A 185 -5.49 2.65 -15.57
CA LEU A 185 -5.75 2.60 -17.02
C LEU A 185 -6.35 1.26 -17.49
N ASN A 186 -6.22 0.18 -16.71
CA ASN A 186 -6.57 -1.19 -17.09
C ASN A 186 -7.93 -1.70 -16.57
#